data_AF-A0A963QYC4-F1
#
_entry.id   AF-A0A963QYC4-F1
#
_cell.length_a   1.000
_cell.length_b   1.000
_cell.length_c   1.000
_cell.angle_alpha   90.00
_cell.angle_beta   90.00
_cell.angle_gamma   90.00
#
_symmetry.space_group_name_H-M   'P 1'
#
loop_
_entity.id
_entity.type
_entity.pdbx_description
1 polymer ?
#
loop_
_entity_poly.entity_id
_entity_poly.type
_entity_poly.pdbx_seq_one_letter_code
_entity_poly.pdbx_strand_id
1 'polypeptide(L)'
;MSARSGDHSLRPYIAGPGRRRKRPPYSPFAPHARQYGPLGRAKRRTGRADPVRDDPKIGVPKILVVGTCDTKRRELAYVQELIEKTGLRAELLDVSTRSPGAGARAVAACHPDGADAVFTGDRGSAVAAMARALEAHVGRRDDVAGMIGLGGSGGTALIAPAMRALPVGVPKLLVSTVASGDVAAYVGPSDLCMMYAVTDVAGLNRISRKVLGNAAHAIAGMVEHDLPAATDDKPAVGLTMFGVTTPAVDAVTAALEDTWDCLVFHATGTGGRSMEKLVDSGLIEAVIDLTTTEICDLLAGGVFPATDDRLGAVARTRVPYVGSCGALDMVNFGGMESVPAPFRHRRLHVHNPQVTLMRTNVDENRRIGAWIGAKLDACEGPVRFLLPEKGVSLLDVEGQPFFDPEADAALFAAIEASVKPTDRRRVIRLPFAIDDPEFAAAVVDQFREVTG
;
A
#
# COMPACT_ATOMS: atom_id res chain seq x y z
N MET A 1 -58.47 12.01 -5.64
CA MET A 1 -59.44 12.76 -6.46
C MET A 1 -59.13 14.26 -6.37
N SER A 2 -58.47 14.80 -7.39
CA SER A 2 -58.56 16.19 -7.86
C SER A 2 -57.69 16.26 -9.11
N ALA A 3 -58.28 16.71 -10.21
CA ALA A 3 -57.70 16.74 -11.55
C ALA A 3 -57.02 18.09 -11.83
N ARG A 4 -56.00 18.07 -12.70
CA ARG A 4 -55.59 19.11 -13.68
C ARG A 4 -54.35 18.56 -14.43
N SER A 5 -54.49 18.02 -15.63
CA SER A 5 -54.57 18.69 -16.95
C SER A 5 -53.23 19.30 -17.41
N GLY A 6 -52.65 18.75 -18.48
CA GLY A 6 -51.49 19.33 -19.15
C GLY A 6 -50.78 18.38 -20.13
N ASP A 7 -51.51 17.90 -21.15
CA ASP A 7 -50.95 17.22 -22.32
C ASP A 7 -50.42 18.27 -23.31
N HIS A 8 -49.15 18.14 -23.71
CA HIS A 8 -48.64 18.75 -24.95
C HIS A 8 -47.68 17.80 -25.67
N SER A 9 -48.29 16.94 -26.50
CA SER A 9 -47.90 16.58 -27.88
C SER A 9 -46.45 16.87 -28.33
N LEU A 10 -45.67 15.80 -28.46
CA LEU A 10 -44.45 15.77 -29.28
C LEU A 10 -44.82 15.58 -30.76
N ARG A 11 -44.57 16.61 -31.58
CA ARG A 11 -44.68 16.53 -33.04
C ARG A 11 -43.44 15.86 -33.67
N PRO A 12 -43.62 15.04 -34.72
CA PRO A 12 -42.53 14.48 -35.51
C PRO A 12 -42.02 15.50 -36.54
N TYR A 13 -40.70 15.64 -36.66
CA TYR A 13 -40.07 16.46 -37.70
C TYR A 13 -40.06 15.69 -39.03
N ILE A 14 -40.89 16.12 -39.99
CA ILE A 14 -40.84 15.72 -41.39
C ILE A 14 -40.03 16.76 -42.18
N ALA A 15 -39.15 16.25 -43.03
CA ALA A 15 -38.25 16.99 -43.91
C ALA A 15 -38.94 17.63 -45.13
N GLY A 16 -38.39 18.75 -45.61
CA GLY A 16 -38.71 19.42 -46.88
C GLY A 16 -37.68 20.51 -47.21
N PRO A 17 -37.58 20.99 -48.47
CA PRO A 17 -36.50 20.56 -49.37
C PRO A 17 -35.51 21.65 -49.83
N GLY A 18 -34.32 21.22 -50.27
CA GLY A 18 -33.62 21.82 -51.41
C GLY A 18 -32.38 22.69 -51.13
N ARG A 19 -31.18 22.17 -51.44
CA ARG A 19 -30.25 22.70 -52.47
C ARG A 19 -28.96 21.88 -52.50
N ARG A 20 -28.68 21.27 -53.66
CA ARG A 20 -27.42 20.58 -53.98
C ARG A 20 -26.24 21.56 -53.84
N ARG A 21 -25.25 21.24 -53.00
CA ARG A 21 -23.89 21.81 -53.09
C ARG A 21 -22.85 20.69 -53.10
N LYS A 22 -21.91 20.82 -54.04
CA LYS A 22 -20.88 19.87 -54.44
C LYS A 22 -19.94 19.51 -53.28
N ARG A 23 -19.61 18.23 -53.13
CA ARG A 23 -18.55 17.73 -52.23
C ARG A 23 -17.17 18.16 -52.78
N PRO A 24 -16.24 18.68 -51.95
CA PRO A 24 -14.84 18.79 -52.33
C PRO A 24 -14.11 17.43 -52.13
N PRO A 25 -13.00 17.19 -52.84
CA PRO A 25 -12.37 15.88 -52.92
C PRO A 25 -11.55 15.53 -51.68
N TYR A 26 -11.56 14.22 -51.40
CA TYR A 26 -10.72 13.49 -50.47
C TYR A 26 -9.22 13.73 -50.80
N SER A 27 -8.43 14.13 -49.80
CA SER A 27 -6.97 14.19 -49.91
C SER A 27 -6.36 13.01 -49.12
N PRO A 28 -5.47 12.20 -49.72
CA PRO A 28 -4.82 11.08 -49.05
C PRO A 28 -3.66 11.58 -48.18
N PHE A 29 -3.66 11.22 -46.89
CA PHE A 29 -2.49 11.39 -46.03
C PHE A 29 -1.46 10.32 -46.38
N ALA A 30 -0.37 10.75 -47.02
CA ALA A 30 0.84 9.97 -47.20
C ALA A 30 1.63 9.81 -45.87
N PRO A 31 2.42 8.74 -45.71
CA PRO A 31 3.08 8.41 -44.45
C PRO A 31 4.39 9.19 -44.26
N HIS A 32 4.51 9.94 -43.17
CA HIS A 32 5.82 10.40 -42.69
C HIS A 32 6.52 9.27 -41.94
N ALA A 33 7.27 8.45 -42.67
CA ALA A 33 8.30 7.61 -42.10
C ALA A 33 9.47 8.50 -41.64
N ARG A 34 9.55 8.77 -40.33
CA ARG A 34 10.82 9.19 -39.73
C ARG A 34 11.67 7.94 -39.53
N GLN A 35 12.69 7.80 -40.37
CA GLN A 35 13.79 6.88 -40.13
C GLN A 35 14.49 7.29 -38.83
N TYR A 36 14.35 6.46 -37.79
CA TYR A 36 15.26 6.53 -36.64
C TYR A 36 16.61 5.97 -37.09
N GLY A 37 17.64 6.83 -37.14
CA GLY A 37 19.03 6.40 -37.31
C GLY A 37 19.48 5.53 -36.13
N PRO A 38 20.58 4.77 -36.27
CA PRO A 38 21.03 3.86 -35.23
C PRO A 38 21.39 4.64 -33.96
N LEU A 39 20.70 4.32 -32.85
CA LEU A 39 21.07 4.78 -31.52
C LEU A 39 22.50 4.33 -31.23
N GLY A 40 23.40 5.30 -31.07
CA GLY A 40 24.80 5.05 -30.75
C GLY A 40 24.91 4.24 -29.46
N ARG A 41 25.71 3.16 -29.49
CA ARG A 41 26.06 2.38 -28.31
C ARG A 41 26.70 3.30 -27.26
N ALA A 42 26.01 3.51 -26.15
CA ALA A 42 26.62 4.09 -24.96
C ALA A 42 27.76 3.17 -24.51
N LYS A 43 28.96 3.72 -24.37
CA LYS A 43 30.13 3.00 -23.85
C LYS A 43 29.83 2.55 -22.43
N ARG A 44 29.93 1.23 -22.18
CA ARG A 44 30.00 0.64 -20.83
C ARG A 44 31.06 1.39 -20.03
N ARG A 45 30.66 2.11 -18.97
CA ARG A 45 31.58 2.54 -17.93
C ARG A 45 31.87 1.33 -17.05
N THR A 46 33.08 0.81 -17.18
CA THR A 46 33.63 -0.18 -16.26
C THR A 46 34.00 0.49 -14.94
N GLY A 47 33.52 -0.07 -13.83
CA GLY A 47 34.21 -0.02 -12.55
C GLY A 47 33.83 1.12 -11.61
N ARG A 48 32.86 0.83 -10.74
CA ARG A 48 32.97 1.14 -9.31
C ARG A 48 32.21 0.05 -8.55
N ALA A 49 32.91 -0.66 -7.68
CA ALA A 49 32.32 -1.71 -6.85
C ALA A 49 31.27 -1.08 -5.94
N ASP A 50 30.07 -1.64 -5.98
CA ASP A 50 29.00 -1.32 -5.05
C ASP A 50 29.15 -2.31 -3.89
N PRO A 51 29.47 -1.85 -2.66
CA PRO A 51 29.81 -2.73 -1.55
C PRO A 51 28.69 -3.70 -1.15
N VAL A 52 27.45 -3.46 -1.60
CA VAL A 52 26.31 -4.39 -1.42
C VAL A 52 26.31 -5.52 -2.47
N ARG A 53 26.80 -5.29 -3.69
CA ARG A 53 26.81 -6.31 -4.76
C ARG A 53 27.94 -7.34 -4.63
N ASP A 54 28.99 -7.01 -3.88
CA ASP A 54 30.20 -7.83 -3.71
C ASP A 54 30.33 -8.48 -2.31
N ASP A 55 29.30 -8.45 -1.46
CA ASP A 55 29.30 -9.20 -0.19
C ASP A 55 29.21 -10.71 -0.49
N PRO A 56 30.24 -11.52 -0.16
CA PRO A 56 30.23 -12.97 -0.41
C PRO A 56 29.15 -13.74 0.36
N LYS A 57 28.44 -13.10 1.30
CA LYS A 57 27.25 -13.66 1.98
C LYS A 57 25.97 -13.54 1.14
N ILE A 58 25.89 -12.53 0.27
CA ILE A 58 24.71 -12.28 -0.56
C ILE A 58 24.83 -13.17 -1.80
N GLY A 59 23.83 -14.03 -2.02
CA GLY A 59 23.76 -14.85 -3.22
C GLY A 59 23.81 -13.97 -4.47
N VAL A 60 24.36 -14.47 -5.58
CA VAL A 60 24.51 -13.65 -6.80
C VAL A 60 23.14 -13.10 -7.22
N PRO A 61 22.97 -11.75 -7.29
CA PRO A 61 21.67 -11.14 -7.53
C PRO A 61 21.02 -11.64 -8.82
N LYS A 62 19.72 -11.94 -8.75
CA LYS A 62 18.97 -12.52 -9.87
C LYS A 62 17.55 -11.98 -9.97
N ILE A 63 16.97 -12.05 -11.17
CA ILE A 63 15.56 -11.77 -11.40
C ILE A 63 14.75 -13.05 -11.22
N LEU A 64 13.80 -13.05 -10.29
CA LEU A 64 12.87 -14.17 -10.12
C LEU A 64 11.78 -14.10 -11.20
N VAL A 65 11.65 -15.16 -11.99
CA VAL A 65 10.58 -15.34 -12.99
C VAL A 65 9.55 -16.30 -12.39
N VAL A 66 8.41 -15.79 -11.95
CA VAL A 66 7.47 -16.52 -11.08
C VAL A 66 6.18 -16.85 -11.80
N GLY A 67 5.74 -18.09 -11.69
CA GLY A 67 4.43 -18.49 -12.20
C GLY A 67 4.13 -19.98 -12.08
N THR A 68 2.90 -20.35 -12.45
CA THR A 68 2.42 -21.73 -12.43
C THR A 68 2.95 -22.50 -13.64
N CYS A 69 4.07 -23.22 -13.49
CA CYS A 69 4.70 -23.94 -14.58
C CYS A 69 3.85 -25.10 -15.14
N ASP A 70 2.94 -25.67 -14.37
CA ASP A 70 2.00 -26.70 -14.81
C ASP A 70 1.12 -26.25 -15.99
N THR A 71 0.92 -24.93 -16.13
CA THR A 71 0.07 -24.33 -17.17
C THR A 71 0.81 -23.33 -18.06
N LYS A 72 1.89 -22.70 -17.59
CA LYS A 72 2.54 -21.54 -18.26
C LYS A 72 4.05 -21.67 -18.44
N ARG A 73 4.59 -22.90 -18.40
CA ARG A 73 6.05 -23.13 -18.50
C ARG A 73 6.67 -22.52 -19.76
N ARG A 74 5.98 -22.53 -20.91
CA ARG A 74 6.52 -22.01 -22.17
C ARG A 74 6.67 -20.49 -22.15
N GLU A 75 5.69 -19.80 -21.57
CA GLU A 75 5.64 -18.35 -21.43
C GLU A 75 6.68 -17.86 -20.42
N LEU A 76 6.79 -18.55 -19.29
CA LEU A 76 7.79 -18.26 -18.27
C LEU A 76 9.22 -18.47 -18.80
N ALA A 77 9.47 -19.59 -19.50
CA ALA A 77 10.76 -19.85 -20.13
C ALA A 77 11.11 -18.79 -21.18
N TYR A 78 10.13 -18.35 -21.99
CA TYR A 78 10.35 -17.29 -22.97
C TYR A 78 10.78 -15.96 -22.32
N VAL A 79 10.15 -15.58 -21.20
CA VAL A 79 10.55 -14.39 -20.43
C VAL A 79 11.94 -14.56 -19.82
N GLN A 80 12.22 -15.72 -19.21
CA GLN A 80 13.53 -16.04 -18.65
C GLN A 80 14.64 -15.92 -19.70
N GLU A 81 14.48 -16.56 -20.86
CA GLU A 81 15.47 -16.51 -21.95
C GLU A 81 15.74 -15.08 -22.45
N LEU A 82 14.71 -14.24 -22.51
CA LEU A 82 14.87 -12.84 -22.93
C LEU A 82 15.62 -12.01 -21.90
N ILE A 83 15.40 -12.26 -20.61
CA ILE A 83 16.16 -11.63 -19.54
C ILE A 83 17.63 -12.08 -19.60
N GLU A 84 17.87 -13.39 -19.73
CA GLU A 84 19.24 -13.93 -19.79
C GLU A 84 20.03 -13.40 -21.01
N LYS A 85 19.37 -13.12 -22.13
CA LYS A 85 19.98 -12.48 -23.32
C LYS A 85 20.47 -11.05 -23.09
N THR A 86 20.04 -10.39 -22.01
CA THR A 86 20.59 -9.08 -21.59
C THR A 86 21.90 -9.21 -20.81
N GLY A 87 22.26 -10.44 -20.40
CA GLY A 87 23.42 -10.71 -19.53
C GLY A 87 23.08 -10.75 -18.04
N LEU A 88 21.82 -10.50 -17.66
CA LEU A 88 21.33 -10.65 -16.30
C LEU A 88 21.02 -12.12 -15.98
N ARG A 89 21.07 -12.48 -14.69
CA ARG A 89 20.66 -13.82 -14.22
C ARG A 89 19.16 -13.85 -13.95
N ALA A 90 18.50 -14.93 -14.34
CA ALA A 90 17.10 -15.18 -14.05
C ALA A 90 16.91 -16.56 -13.43
N GLU A 91 16.01 -16.68 -12.45
CA GLU A 91 15.63 -17.94 -11.80
C GLU A 91 14.13 -18.17 -11.98
N LEU A 92 13.77 -19.30 -12.58
CA LEU A 92 12.38 -19.72 -12.71
C LEU A 92 11.87 -20.30 -11.38
N LEU A 93 10.88 -19.65 -10.78
CA LEU A 93 10.22 -20.09 -9.55
C LEU A 93 8.82 -20.62 -9.85
N ASP A 94 8.66 -21.93 -9.70
CA ASP A 94 7.39 -22.62 -9.92
C ASP A 94 6.48 -22.53 -8.70
N VAL A 95 5.25 -22.11 -8.91
CA VAL A 95 4.19 -22.01 -7.88
C VAL A 95 2.93 -22.78 -8.25
N SER A 96 3.08 -23.84 -9.05
CA SER A 96 1.98 -24.73 -9.44
C SER A 96 1.35 -25.43 -8.24
N THR A 97 0.02 -25.45 -8.16
CA THR A 97 -0.72 -26.13 -7.08
C THR A 97 -1.42 -27.42 -7.52
N ARG A 98 -1.68 -27.61 -8.81
CA ARG A 98 -2.41 -28.79 -9.33
C ARG A 98 -1.49 -29.97 -9.65
N SER A 99 -0.41 -29.70 -10.35
CA SER A 99 0.60 -30.72 -10.70
C SER A 99 1.98 -30.23 -10.27
N PRO A 100 2.21 -30.10 -8.94
CA PRO A 100 3.42 -29.47 -8.41
C PRO A 100 4.65 -30.32 -8.68
N GLY A 101 5.63 -29.73 -9.38
CA GLY A 101 6.98 -30.25 -9.47
C GLY A 101 7.78 -30.00 -8.17
N ALA A 102 9.05 -30.42 -8.17
CA ALA A 102 9.94 -30.24 -7.01
C ALA A 102 10.08 -28.76 -6.58
N GLY A 103 10.16 -27.83 -7.55
CA GLY A 103 10.24 -26.39 -7.27
C GLY A 103 9.01 -25.85 -6.52
N ALA A 104 7.81 -26.17 -6.99
CA ALA A 104 6.58 -25.77 -6.31
C ALA A 104 6.45 -26.38 -4.90
N ARG A 105 6.93 -27.61 -4.70
CA ARG A 105 6.97 -28.24 -3.36
C ARG A 105 7.97 -27.56 -2.42
N ALA A 106 9.10 -27.10 -2.93
CA ALA A 106 10.08 -26.35 -2.15
C ALA A 106 9.53 -25.00 -1.69
N VAL A 107 8.79 -24.29 -2.56
CA VAL A 107 8.07 -23.06 -2.18
C VAL A 107 6.99 -23.39 -1.14
N ALA A 108 6.15 -24.40 -1.39
CA ALA A 108 5.09 -24.81 -0.47
C ALA A 108 5.60 -25.17 0.92
N ALA A 109 6.79 -25.77 1.03
CA ALA A 109 7.42 -26.10 2.30
C ALA A 109 7.77 -24.88 3.17
N CYS A 110 7.78 -23.67 2.59
CA CYS A 110 7.97 -22.43 3.34
C CYS A 110 6.68 -21.93 4.02
N HIS A 111 5.52 -22.56 3.77
CA HIS A 111 4.28 -22.22 4.45
C HIS A 111 4.41 -22.44 5.97
N PRO A 112 3.90 -21.53 6.83
CA PRO A 112 3.98 -21.66 8.28
C PRO A 112 3.41 -22.98 8.83
N ASP A 113 2.32 -23.46 8.21
CA ASP A 113 1.64 -24.71 8.58
C ASP A 113 2.15 -25.94 7.78
N GLY A 114 3.28 -25.80 7.09
CA GLY A 114 3.86 -26.84 6.24
C GLY A 114 3.22 -26.99 4.86
N ALA A 115 3.84 -27.80 4.00
CA ALA A 115 3.48 -27.92 2.58
C ALA A 115 2.06 -28.46 2.33
N ASP A 116 1.52 -29.27 3.23
CA ASP A 116 0.18 -29.88 3.08
C ASP A 116 -0.95 -28.85 3.15
N ALA A 117 -0.71 -27.71 3.80
CA ALA A 117 -1.64 -26.57 3.80
C ALA A 117 -1.87 -25.99 2.40
N VAL A 118 -0.94 -26.22 1.47
CA VAL A 118 -1.02 -25.73 0.08
C VAL A 118 -1.78 -26.69 -0.82
N PHE A 119 -1.67 -28.00 -0.60
CA PHE A 119 -2.19 -29.02 -1.51
C PHE A 119 -3.54 -29.59 -1.05
N THR A 120 -4.50 -28.69 -0.80
CA THR A 120 -5.83 -29.01 -0.24
C THR A 120 -6.80 -29.68 -1.21
N GLY A 121 -6.48 -29.70 -2.52
CA GLY A 121 -7.38 -30.18 -3.57
C GLY A 121 -8.44 -29.16 -4.02
N ASP A 122 -8.67 -28.09 -3.26
CA ASP A 122 -9.49 -26.96 -3.66
C ASP A 122 -8.62 -25.81 -4.22
N ARG A 123 -9.05 -25.24 -5.35
CA ARG A 123 -8.25 -24.23 -6.06
C ARG A 123 -8.11 -22.93 -5.27
N GLY A 124 -9.18 -22.49 -4.60
CA GLY A 124 -9.20 -21.21 -3.88
C GLY A 124 -8.24 -21.22 -2.69
N SER A 125 -8.40 -22.22 -1.82
CA SER A 125 -7.54 -22.43 -0.65
C SER A 125 -6.08 -22.70 -1.04
N ALA A 126 -5.83 -23.51 -2.08
CA ALA A 126 -4.47 -23.77 -2.55
C ALA A 126 -3.76 -22.51 -3.06
N VAL A 127 -4.47 -21.62 -3.75
CA VAL A 127 -3.91 -20.33 -4.22
C VAL A 127 -3.54 -19.44 -3.03
N ALA A 128 -4.43 -19.31 -2.04
CA ALA A 128 -4.17 -18.49 -0.86
C ALA A 128 -2.99 -19.03 -0.02
N ALA A 129 -2.94 -20.34 0.19
CA ALA A 129 -1.85 -20.99 0.91
C ALA A 129 -0.51 -20.91 0.14
N MET A 130 -0.51 -21.16 -1.18
CA MET A 130 0.71 -20.99 -1.97
C MET A 130 1.20 -19.53 -1.97
N ALA A 131 0.29 -18.55 -1.95
CA ALA A 131 0.66 -17.13 -1.84
C ALA A 131 1.43 -16.85 -0.54
N ARG A 132 0.94 -17.35 0.60
CA ARG A 132 1.64 -17.25 1.90
C ARG A 132 2.98 -17.97 1.90
N ALA A 133 3.05 -19.14 1.26
CA ALA A 133 4.28 -19.91 1.14
C ALA A 133 5.32 -19.17 0.28
N LEU A 134 4.89 -18.59 -0.84
CA LEU A 134 5.74 -17.79 -1.73
C LEU A 134 6.22 -16.51 -1.04
N GLU A 135 5.35 -15.83 -0.30
CA GLU A 135 5.70 -14.66 0.50
C GLU A 135 6.80 -14.99 1.52
N ALA A 136 6.63 -16.08 2.28
CA ALA A 136 7.63 -16.55 3.23
C ALA A 136 8.93 -17.01 2.54
N HIS A 137 8.83 -17.61 1.34
CA HIS A 137 10.00 -18.03 0.57
C HIS A 137 10.80 -16.83 0.08
N VAL A 138 10.15 -15.84 -0.53
CA VAL A 138 10.79 -14.63 -1.08
C VAL A 138 11.31 -13.74 0.06
N GLY A 139 10.57 -13.58 1.16
CA GLY A 139 10.97 -12.75 2.29
C GLY A 139 12.23 -13.23 3.04
N ARG A 140 12.72 -14.44 2.77
CA ARG A 140 13.97 -14.99 3.32
C ARG A 140 15.17 -14.84 2.39
N ARG A 141 14.99 -14.21 1.22
CA ARG A 141 16.02 -14.10 0.19
C ARG A 141 16.60 -12.69 0.16
N ASP A 142 17.92 -12.62 0.15
CA ASP A 142 18.73 -11.41 -0.03
C ASP A 142 19.26 -11.26 -1.47
N ASP A 143 19.05 -12.28 -2.32
CA ASP A 143 19.58 -12.37 -3.67
C ASP A 143 18.61 -11.93 -4.78
N VAL A 144 17.51 -11.24 -4.42
CA VAL A 144 16.45 -10.84 -5.36
C VAL A 144 16.73 -9.45 -5.93
N ALA A 145 17.27 -9.39 -7.15
CA ALA A 145 17.50 -8.14 -7.87
C ALA A 145 16.21 -7.56 -8.47
N GLY A 146 15.21 -8.40 -8.70
CA GLY A 146 13.90 -8.01 -9.22
C GLY A 146 12.99 -9.23 -9.36
N MET A 147 11.69 -9.00 -9.54
CA MET A 147 10.71 -10.07 -9.66
C MET A 147 9.73 -9.78 -10.80
N ILE A 148 9.58 -10.74 -11.71
CA ILE A 148 8.59 -10.72 -12.77
C ILE A 148 7.64 -11.91 -12.65
N GLY A 149 6.34 -11.64 -12.70
CA GLY A 149 5.30 -12.65 -12.55
C GLY A 149 4.35 -12.66 -13.74
N LEU A 150 3.85 -13.84 -14.11
CA LEU A 150 2.86 -13.99 -15.19
C LEU A 150 1.61 -14.72 -14.66
N GLY A 151 0.41 -14.15 -14.84
CA GLY A 151 -0.79 -14.79 -14.34
C GLY A 151 -2.12 -14.30 -14.92
N GLY A 152 -3.11 -15.20 -14.89
CA GLY A 152 -4.51 -14.78 -14.91
C GLY A 152 -4.93 -14.25 -13.53
N SER A 153 -6.23 -14.14 -13.25
CA SER A 153 -6.72 -13.69 -11.92
C SER A 153 -6.12 -14.49 -10.76
N GLY A 154 -6.18 -15.82 -10.80
CA GLY A 154 -5.64 -16.68 -9.74
C GLY A 154 -4.11 -16.63 -9.60
N GLY A 155 -3.37 -16.52 -10.70
CA GLY A 155 -1.91 -16.37 -10.65
C GLY A 155 -1.49 -14.99 -10.14
N THR A 156 -2.25 -13.95 -10.49
CA THR A 156 -2.06 -12.57 -10.00
C THR A 156 -2.26 -12.52 -8.49
N ALA A 157 -3.36 -13.12 -7.99
CA ALA A 157 -3.65 -13.20 -6.56
C ALA A 157 -2.61 -14.01 -5.78
N LEU A 158 -1.99 -15.03 -6.41
CA LEU A 158 -0.94 -15.85 -5.81
C LEU A 158 0.39 -15.08 -5.70
N ILE A 159 0.81 -14.43 -6.79
CA ILE A 159 2.15 -13.84 -6.91
C ILE A 159 2.26 -12.47 -6.23
N ALA A 160 1.20 -11.65 -6.31
CA ALA A 160 1.24 -10.26 -5.85
C ALA A 160 1.66 -10.10 -4.38
N PRO A 161 1.17 -10.91 -3.40
CA PRO A 161 1.62 -10.79 -2.01
C PRO A 161 3.14 -10.89 -1.83
N ALA A 162 3.79 -11.84 -2.50
CA ALA A 162 5.24 -12.00 -2.41
C ALA A 162 6.01 -10.85 -3.08
N MET A 163 5.49 -10.30 -4.17
CA MET A 163 6.05 -9.08 -4.76
C MET A 163 5.97 -7.90 -3.78
N ARG A 164 4.82 -7.72 -3.10
CA ARG A 164 4.65 -6.64 -2.11
C ARG A 164 5.52 -6.81 -0.87
N ALA A 165 5.91 -8.03 -0.54
CA ALA A 165 6.82 -8.29 0.57
C ALA A 165 8.24 -7.74 0.30
N LEU A 166 8.68 -7.72 -0.96
CA LEU A 166 9.98 -7.12 -1.33
C LEU A 166 10.01 -5.61 -1.01
N PRO A 167 11.16 -5.06 -0.58
CA PRO A 167 11.30 -3.64 -0.29
C PRO A 167 10.87 -2.74 -1.45
N VAL A 168 10.31 -1.57 -1.15
CA VAL A 168 10.05 -0.52 -2.16
C VAL A 168 11.36 -0.15 -2.86
N GLY A 169 11.32 0.03 -4.18
CA GLY A 169 12.51 0.27 -5.01
C GLY A 169 13.07 -0.99 -5.68
N VAL A 170 12.89 -2.19 -5.10
CA VAL A 170 13.22 -3.44 -5.80
C VAL A 170 12.27 -3.59 -7.00
N PRO A 171 12.75 -3.76 -8.25
CA PRO A 171 11.87 -3.86 -9.41
C PRO A 171 10.87 -5.03 -9.35
N LYS A 172 9.57 -4.71 -9.48
CA LYS A 172 8.45 -5.69 -9.43
C LYS A 172 7.51 -5.47 -10.60
N LEU A 173 7.35 -6.48 -11.46
CA LEU A 173 6.48 -6.40 -12.64
C LEU A 173 5.56 -7.62 -12.76
N LEU A 174 4.25 -7.40 -12.75
CA LEU A 174 3.25 -8.45 -12.88
C LEU A 174 2.48 -8.32 -14.20
N VAL A 175 2.72 -9.24 -15.14
CA VAL A 175 1.93 -9.34 -16.36
C VAL A 175 0.64 -10.09 -16.05
N SER A 176 -0.49 -9.39 -16.14
CA SER A 176 -1.78 -9.88 -15.65
C SER A 176 -2.93 -9.68 -16.64
N THR A 177 -3.81 -10.67 -16.74
CA THR A 177 -5.08 -10.55 -17.49
C THR A 177 -6.12 -9.67 -16.77
N VAL A 178 -5.87 -9.26 -15.53
CA VAL A 178 -6.76 -8.40 -14.74
C VAL A 178 -6.16 -7.03 -14.45
N ALA A 179 -5.04 -6.66 -15.08
CA ALA A 179 -4.43 -5.34 -14.89
C ALA A 179 -5.28 -4.17 -15.43
N SER A 180 -6.22 -4.43 -16.34
CA SER A 180 -7.18 -3.44 -16.86
C SER A 180 -8.49 -3.50 -16.08
N GLY A 181 -8.43 -3.31 -14.76
CA GLY A 181 -9.56 -3.36 -13.85
C GLY A 181 -9.21 -2.78 -12.49
N ASP A 182 -9.95 -3.15 -11.44
CA ASP A 182 -9.56 -2.83 -10.07
C ASP A 182 -8.34 -3.67 -9.66
N VAL A 183 -7.25 -2.98 -9.38
CA VAL A 183 -5.96 -3.57 -9.02
C VAL A 183 -5.52 -3.26 -7.59
N ALA A 184 -6.34 -2.56 -6.79
CA ALA A 184 -5.95 -2.09 -5.47
C ALA A 184 -5.48 -3.23 -4.56
N ALA A 185 -6.19 -4.37 -4.59
CA ALA A 185 -5.85 -5.56 -3.80
C ALA A 185 -4.56 -6.28 -4.28
N TYR A 186 -4.08 -6.01 -5.49
CA TYR A 186 -2.83 -6.59 -6.02
C TYR A 186 -1.64 -5.66 -5.78
N VAL A 187 -1.77 -4.36 -6.06
CA VAL A 187 -0.69 -3.39 -5.88
C VAL A 187 -0.45 -3.12 -4.38
N GLY A 188 -1.51 -2.97 -3.59
CA GLY A 188 -1.42 -2.68 -2.16
C GLY A 188 -0.59 -1.41 -1.86
N PRO A 189 0.11 -1.35 -0.71
CA PRO A 189 0.92 -0.20 -0.33
C PRO A 189 2.33 -0.20 -0.97
N SER A 190 2.50 -0.83 -2.14
CA SER A 190 3.81 -1.02 -2.78
C SER A 190 3.90 -0.33 -4.14
N ASP A 191 5.11 -0.29 -4.70
CA ASP A 191 5.47 0.15 -6.04
C ASP A 191 5.34 -0.96 -7.10
N LEU A 192 4.49 -1.98 -6.88
CA LEU A 192 4.25 -3.07 -7.83
C LEU A 192 3.69 -2.54 -9.16
N CYS A 193 4.43 -2.75 -10.25
CA CYS A 193 3.97 -2.41 -11.59
C CYS A 193 3.14 -3.55 -12.19
N MET A 194 1.96 -3.24 -12.73
CA MET A 194 1.14 -4.21 -13.47
C MET A 194 1.13 -3.89 -14.96
N MET A 195 1.39 -4.91 -15.79
CA MET A 195 1.29 -4.84 -17.25
C MET A 195 0.10 -5.67 -17.74
N TYR A 196 -0.80 -5.08 -18.51
CA TYR A 196 -1.94 -5.81 -19.06
C TYR A 196 -1.51 -6.81 -20.12
N ALA A 197 -1.92 -8.07 -19.96
CA ALA A 197 -1.56 -9.16 -20.86
C ALA A 197 -2.18 -9.05 -22.26
N VAL A 198 -3.23 -8.22 -22.42
CA VAL A 198 -4.05 -8.03 -23.65
C VAL A 198 -4.85 -9.27 -24.05
N THR A 199 -4.20 -10.42 -24.17
CA THR A 199 -4.83 -11.72 -24.36
C THR A 199 -4.65 -12.58 -23.11
N ASP A 200 -5.42 -13.66 -23.00
CA ASP A 200 -5.16 -14.64 -21.95
C ASP A 200 -3.69 -15.13 -22.00
N VAL A 201 -3.12 -15.43 -20.83
CA VAL A 201 -1.77 -16.00 -20.70
C VAL A 201 -1.89 -17.51 -20.87
N ALA A 202 -2.20 -17.90 -22.10
CA ALA A 202 -2.44 -19.28 -22.53
C ALA A 202 -1.70 -19.54 -23.85
N GLY A 203 -0.40 -19.77 -23.74
CA GLY A 203 0.52 -20.04 -24.83
C GLY A 203 1.14 -18.78 -25.48
N LEU A 204 2.18 -19.04 -26.28
CA LEU A 204 2.90 -18.02 -27.04
C LEU A 204 2.27 -17.80 -28.42
N ASN A 205 1.51 -16.71 -28.54
CA ASN A 205 0.94 -16.23 -29.78
C ASN A 205 1.64 -14.93 -30.23
N ARG A 206 1.24 -14.38 -31.39
CA ARG A 206 1.86 -13.18 -31.97
C ARG A 206 1.77 -11.93 -31.07
N ILE A 207 0.75 -11.88 -30.21
CA ILE A 207 0.49 -10.79 -29.27
C ILE A 207 1.22 -11.06 -27.96
N SER A 208 1.06 -12.24 -27.36
CA SER A 208 1.70 -12.56 -26.08
C SER A 208 3.23 -12.51 -26.18
N ARG A 209 3.85 -12.91 -27.31
CA ARG A 209 5.31 -12.71 -27.51
C ARG A 209 5.74 -11.25 -27.40
N LYS A 210 4.96 -10.30 -27.95
CA LYS A 210 5.28 -8.87 -27.88
C LYS A 210 5.11 -8.34 -26.46
N VAL A 211 4.00 -8.66 -25.81
CA VAL A 211 3.70 -8.18 -24.45
C VAL A 211 4.70 -8.76 -23.45
N LEU A 212 4.95 -10.07 -23.48
CA LEU A 212 5.92 -10.73 -22.60
C LEU A 212 7.36 -10.28 -22.89
N GLY A 213 7.70 -10.03 -24.17
CA GLY A 213 9.02 -9.50 -24.52
C GLY A 213 9.23 -8.08 -23.99
N ASN A 214 8.22 -7.21 -24.11
CA ASN A 214 8.27 -5.88 -23.49
C ASN A 214 8.42 -5.98 -21.97
N ALA A 215 7.68 -6.89 -21.32
CA ALA A 215 7.79 -7.09 -19.87
C ALA A 215 9.19 -7.56 -19.45
N ALA A 216 9.76 -8.54 -20.16
CA ALA A 216 11.11 -9.05 -19.92
C ALA A 216 12.17 -7.95 -20.05
N HIS A 217 12.07 -7.09 -21.06
CA HIS A 217 13.01 -5.98 -21.24
C HIS A 217 12.75 -4.82 -20.27
N ALA A 218 11.51 -4.58 -19.87
CA ALA A 218 11.18 -3.59 -18.84
C ALA A 218 11.80 -3.97 -17.49
N ILE A 219 11.62 -5.22 -17.03
CA ILE A 219 12.23 -5.67 -15.77
C ILE A 219 13.75 -5.69 -15.85
N ALA A 220 14.33 -6.12 -16.99
CA ALA A 220 15.77 -6.08 -17.19
C ALA A 220 16.32 -4.65 -17.11
N GLY A 221 15.66 -3.69 -17.78
CA GLY A 221 16.07 -2.28 -17.74
C GLY A 221 15.96 -1.66 -16.35
N MET A 222 14.91 -2.00 -15.59
CA MET A 222 14.77 -1.56 -14.19
C MET A 222 15.86 -2.10 -13.26
N VAL A 223 16.42 -3.28 -13.58
CA VAL A 223 17.50 -3.91 -12.77
C VAL A 223 18.90 -3.47 -13.22
N GLU A 224 19.09 -3.22 -14.52
CA GLU A 224 20.40 -2.87 -15.10
C GLU A 224 20.79 -1.41 -14.85
N HIS A 225 19.81 -0.52 -14.70
CA HIS A 225 20.06 0.91 -14.61
C HIS A 225 19.88 1.44 -13.19
N ASP A 226 20.98 1.93 -12.61
CA ASP A 226 20.98 2.60 -11.32
C ASP A 226 20.24 3.96 -11.41
N LEU A 227 19.48 4.28 -10.36
CA LEU A 227 18.94 5.63 -10.18
C LEU A 227 20.06 6.56 -9.71
N PRO A 228 20.12 7.83 -10.17
CA PRO A 228 21.05 8.79 -9.62
C PRO A 228 20.82 8.94 -8.12
N ALA A 229 21.88 8.83 -7.32
CA ALA A 229 21.79 9.14 -5.90
C ALA A 229 21.43 10.62 -5.74
N ALA A 230 20.44 10.90 -4.90
CA ALA A 230 20.17 12.25 -4.47
C ALA A 230 21.33 12.73 -3.58
N THR A 231 21.77 13.97 -3.76
CA THR A 231 22.95 14.52 -3.08
C THR A 231 22.62 15.26 -1.80
N ASP A 232 21.35 15.61 -1.58
CA ASP A 232 20.90 16.54 -0.54
C ASP A 232 19.61 16.08 0.17
N ASP A 233 19.32 14.78 0.14
CA ASP A 233 18.11 14.25 0.79
C ASP A 233 18.24 14.33 2.32
N LYS A 234 17.23 14.92 2.95
CA LYS A 234 17.04 14.91 4.40
C LYS A 234 16.61 13.50 4.84
N PRO A 235 16.91 13.08 6.08
CA PRO A 235 16.33 11.86 6.61
C PRO A 235 14.79 11.96 6.59
N ALA A 236 14.13 10.86 6.22
CA ALA A 236 12.68 10.86 6.04
C ALA A 236 11.95 10.50 7.33
N VAL A 237 10.90 11.26 7.66
CA VAL A 237 9.97 11.01 8.77
C VAL A 237 8.56 10.82 8.22
N GLY A 238 7.89 9.74 8.64
CA GLY A 238 6.50 9.49 8.28
C GLY A 238 5.55 10.11 9.31
N LEU A 239 4.54 10.87 8.85
CA LEU A 239 3.51 11.44 9.71
C LEU A 239 2.11 10.97 9.31
N THR A 240 1.25 10.60 10.25
CA THR A 240 -0.16 10.29 9.95
C THR A 240 -1.09 11.45 10.26
N MET A 241 -2.03 11.68 9.35
CA MET A 241 -2.92 12.84 9.37
C MET A 241 -4.36 12.46 9.02
N PHE A 242 -5.30 13.20 9.59
CA PHE A 242 -6.69 13.25 9.14
C PHE A 242 -7.15 14.72 9.13
N GLY A 243 -8.24 15.03 8.43
CA GLY A 243 -8.72 16.43 8.32
C GLY A 243 -9.01 17.12 9.66
N VAL A 244 -9.25 16.34 10.71
CA VAL A 244 -9.53 16.76 12.09
C VAL A 244 -8.30 16.75 13.01
N THR A 245 -7.11 16.52 12.46
CA THR A 245 -5.81 16.58 13.13
C THR A 245 -4.76 17.32 12.27
N THR A 246 -5.20 17.94 11.17
CA THR A 246 -4.35 18.72 10.27
C THR A 246 -3.57 19.83 11.00
N PRO A 247 -4.17 20.62 11.91
CA PRO A 247 -3.42 21.67 12.61
C PRO A 247 -2.18 21.13 13.36
N ALA A 248 -2.31 20.02 14.08
CA ALA A 248 -1.18 19.39 14.76
C ALA A 248 -0.10 18.93 13.78
N VAL A 249 -0.50 18.27 12.69
CA VAL A 249 0.44 17.73 11.68
C VAL A 249 1.17 18.85 10.94
N ASP A 250 0.46 19.92 10.57
CA ASP A 250 1.05 21.08 9.90
C ASP A 250 2.07 21.77 10.80
N ALA A 251 1.74 21.95 12.09
CA ALA A 251 2.64 22.54 13.07
C ALA A 251 3.92 21.70 13.29
N VAL A 252 3.78 20.37 13.39
CA VAL A 252 4.94 19.47 13.51
C VAL A 252 5.77 19.47 12.24
N THR A 253 5.14 19.45 11.06
CA THR A 253 5.82 19.48 9.76
C THR A 253 6.66 20.75 9.61
N ALA A 254 6.06 21.91 9.87
CA ALA A 254 6.76 23.20 9.82
C ALA A 254 7.96 23.28 10.79
N ALA A 255 7.88 22.61 11.93
CA ALA A 255 8.95 22.59 12.92
C ALA A 255 10.14 21.65 12.56
N LEU A 256 9.94 20.74 11.60
CA LEU A 256 10.90 19.71 11.24
C LEU A 256 11.42 19.84 9.79
N GLU A 257 10.69 20.52 8.90
CA GLU A 257 10.93 20.53 7.46
C GLU A 257 12.33 21.01 7.05
N ASP A 258 13.00 21.83 7.86
CA ASP A 258 14.39 22.25 7.61
C ASP A 258 15.41 21.11 7.76
N THR A 259 15.10 20.11 8.57
CA THR A 259 16.02 19.03 8.98
C THR A 259 15.58 17.63 8.57
N TRP A 260 14.29 17.45 8.31
CA TRP A 260 13.67 16.18 7.92
C TRP A 260 12.86 16.33 6.64
N ASP A 261 12.78 15.25 5.85
CA ASP A 261 11.80 15.13 4.78
C ASP A 261 10.49 14.58 5.36
N CYS A 262 9.49 15.45 5.50
CA CYS A 262 8.23 15.13 6.16
C CYS A 262 7.23 14.51 5.17
N LEU A 263 7.07 13.19 5.25
CA LEU A 263 6.15 12.43 4.42
C LEU A 263 4.81 12.27 5.14
N VAL A 264 3.79 13.02 4.71
CA VAL A 264 2.45 13.01 5.33
C VAL A 264 1.54 11.98 4.67
N PHE A 265 0.96 11.10 5.49
CA PHE A 265 0.07 10.02 5.07
C PHE A 265 -1.35 10.24 5.61
N HIS A 266 -2.33 10.29 4.71
CA HIS A 266 -3.73 10.39 5.09
C HIS A 266 -4.23 9.04 5.65
N ALA A 267 -4.65 9.02 6.91
CA ALA A 267 -5.01 7.84 7.70
C ALA A 267 -6.33 7.18 7.23
N THR A 268 -6.29 6.60 6.03
CA THR A 268 -7.43 6.00 5.30
C THR A 268 -7.30 4.48 5.14
N GLY A 269 -6.54 3.84 6.03
CA GLY A 269 -6.13 2.45 5.97
C GLY A 269 -4.96 2.24 5.02
N THR A 270 -5.02 2.80 3.80
CA THR A 270 -3.90 2.73 2.84
C THR A 270 -2.75 3.66 3.22
N GLY A 271 -3.04 4.80 3.85
CA GLY A 271 -2.00 5.73 4.32
C GLY A 271 -1.06 5.10 5.33
N GLY A 272 -1.58 4.60 6.45
CA GLY A 272 -0.75 3.95 7.47
C GLY A 272 -0.01 2.72 6.93
N ARG A 273 -0.65 1.93 6.05
CA ARG A 273 0.03 0.80 5.38
C ARG A 273 1.18 1.24 4.46
N SER A 274 1.04 2.38 3.78
CA SER A 274 2.10 2.91 2.91
C SER A 274 3.26 3.44 3.74
N MET A 275 2.97 4.16 4.82
CA MET A 275 3.97 4.60 5.79
C MET A 275 4.76 3.41 6.35
N GLU A 276 4.06 2.39 6.87
CA GLU A 276 4.70 1.19 7.42
C GLU A 276 5.47 0.39 6.36
N LYS A 277 4.99 0.35 5.11
CA LYS A 277 5.73 -0.29 4.03
C LYS A 277 7.06 0.40 3.75
N LEU A 278 7.10 1.73 3.83
CA LEU A 278 8.33 2.50 3.67
C LEU A 278 9.28 2.32 4.87
N VAL A 279 8.74 2.21 6.08
CA VAL A 279 9.51 1.83 7.29
C VAL A 279 10.14 0.44 7.12
N ASP A 280 9.36 -0.58 6.77
CA ASP A 280 9.87 -1.95 6.51
C ASP A 280 10.89 -1.99 5.35
N SER A 281 10.82 -1.03 4.42
CA SER A 281 11.77 -0.90 3.31
C SER A 281 13.03 -0.09 3.67
N GLY A 282 13.12 0.44 4.89
CA GLY A 282 14.24 1.29 5.33
C GLY A 282 14.26 2.67 4.68
N LEU A 283 13.14 3.14 4.14
CA LEU A 283 13.01 4.44 3.46
C LEU A 283 12.41 5.53 4.37
N ILE A 284 11.96 5.16 5.58
CA ILE A 284 11.55 6.09 6.64
C ILE A 284 12.35 5.72 7.88
N GLU A 285 13.04 6.71 8.44
CA GLU A 285 13.97 6.53 9.56
C GLU A 285 13.29 6.71 10.92
N ALA A 286 12.20 7.48 10.97
CA ALA A 286 11.43 7.71 12.18
C ALA A 286 9.93 7.98 11.87
N VAL A 287 9.06 7.80 12.86
CA VAL A 287 7.61 7.90 12.69
C VAL A 287 7.00 8.84 13.72
N ILE A 288 6.11 9.72 13.25
CA ILE A 288 5.23 10.57 14.05
C ILE A 288 3.76 10.19 13.73
N ASP A 289 3.25 9.16 14.40
CA ASP A 289 1.92 8.60 14.15
C ASP A 289 0.85 9.31 15.00
N LEU A 290 0.57 10.58 14.68
CA LEU A 290 -0.41 11.39 15.43
C LEU A 290 -1.84 10.89 15.26
N THR A 291 -2.16 10.34 14.09
CA THR A 291 -3.53 9.98 13.71
C THR A 291 -3.69 8.48 13.51
N THR A 292 -4.12 7.79 14.56
CA THR A 292 -4.26 6.32 14.58
C THR A 292 -5.70 5.83 14.31
N THR A 293 -6.56 6.69 13.74
CA THR A 293 -7.99 6.44 13.47
C THR A 293 -8.31 5.17 12.69
N GLU A 294 -7.37 4.69 11.86
CA GLU A 294 -7.53 3.45 11.07
C GLU A 294 -7.81 2.21 11.96
N ILE A 295 -7.44 2.28 13.25
CA ILE A 295 -7.69 1.23 14.26
C ILE A 295 -9.18 1.19 14.66
N CYS A 296 -9.86 2.34 14.71
CA CYS A 296 -11.30 2.40 14.94
C CYS A 296 -12.04 1.63 13.85
N ASP A 297 -11.70 1.91 12.60
CA ASP A 297 -12.27 1.26 11.43
C ASP A 297 -11.98 -0.25 11.41
N LEU A 298 -10.78 -0.68 11.76
CA LEU A 298 -10.45 -2.11 11.89
C LEU A 298 -11.34 -2.81 12.93
N LEU A 299 -11.53 -2.21 14.10
CA LEU A 299 -12.23 -2.83 15.22
C LEU A 299 -13.77 -2.73 15.15
N ALA A 300 -14.29 -1.74 14.42
CA ALA A 300 -15.72 -1.47 14.29
C ALA A 300 -16.29 -1.78 12.89
N GLY A 301 -15.44 -2.13 11.91
CA GLY A 301 -15.85 -2.45 10.55
C GLY A 301 -16.12 -1.22 9.67
N GLY A 302 -15.29 -0.19 9.82
CA GLY A 302 -15.31 1.01 8.98
C GLY A 302 -14.70 0.79 7.58
N VAL A 303 -14.74 1.82 6.74
CA VAL A 303 -14.32 1.77 5.32
C VAL A 303 -12.83 2.06 5.10
N PHE A 304 -12.15 2.59 6.12
CA PHE A 304 -10.72 2.92 6.12
C PHE A 304 -9.92 2.12 7.17
N PRO A 305 -10.08 0.78 7.23
CA PRO A 305 -9.44 0.00 8.29
C PRO A 305 -7.94 -0.13 8.07
N ALA A 306 -7.22 -0.10 9.18
CA ALA A 306 -5.90 -0.69 9.30
C ALA A 306 -5.96 -2.21 9.05
N THR A 307 -4.80 -2.86 9.01
CA THR A 307 -4.71 -4.32 9.10
C THR A 307 -4.31 -4.75 10.50
N ASP A 308 -4.47 -6.03 10.82
CA ASP A 308 -4.00 -6.61 12.09
C ASP A 308 -2.51 -6.39 12.35
N ASP A 309 -1.70 -6.13 11.30
CA ASP A 309 -0.27 -5.81 11.40
C ASP A 309 0.04 -4.33 11.72
N ARG A 310 -0.94 -3.43 11.88
CA ARG A 310 -0.63 -2.00 12.17
C ARG A 310 0.25 -1.87 13.43
N LEU A 311 1.23 -0.97 13.36
CA LEU A 311 2.39 -0.79 14.24
C LEU A 311 3.43 -1.93 14.20
N GLY A 312 3.24 -2.92 13.32
CA GLY A 312 4.12 -4.07 13.17
C GLY A 312 5.47 -3.71 12.57
N ALA A 313 5.49 -2.81 11.57
CA ALA A 313 6.74 -2.35 10.98
C ALA A 313 7.63 -1.63 12.01
N VAL A 314 7.01 -0.82 12.88
CA VAL A 314 7.71 -0.12 13.99
C VAL A 314 8.33 -1.14 14.96
N ALA A 315 7.58 -2.19 15.33
CA ALA A 315 8.09 -3.24 16.21
C ALA A 315 9.26 -4.01 15.59
N ARG A 316 9.16 -4.36 14.30
CA ARG A 316 10.19 -5.13 13.57
C ARG A 316 11.48 -4.34 13.33
N THR A 317 11.34 -3.08 12.92
CA THR A 317 12.48 -2.23 12.50
C THR A 317 13.08 -1.43 13.66
N ARG A 318 12.31 -1.25 14.76
CA ARG A 318 12.71 -0.49 15.96
C ARG A 318 13.07 0.97 15.67
N VAL A 319 12.54 1.55 14.59
CA VAL A 319 12.67 2.98 14.30
C VAL A 319 12.10 3.81 15.46
N PRO A 320 12.66 5.01 15.74
CA PRO A 320 12.07 5.93 16.69
C PRO A 320 10.62 6.24 16.34
N TYR A 321 9.74 6.16 17.33
CA TYR A 321 8.30 6.32 17.16
C TYR A 321 7.73 7.29 18.21
N VAL A 322 7.03 8.31 17.72
CA VAL A 322 6.19 9.20 18.54
C VAL A 322 4.75 9.05 18.05
N GLY A 323 3.82 8.63 18.89
CA GLY A 323 2.42 8.41 18.51
C GLY A 323 1.45 9.18 19.37
N SER A 324 0.20 9.30 18.90
CA SER A 324 -0.90 9.87 19.69
C SER A 324 -2.24 9.20 19.36
N CYS A 325 -3.34 9.76 19.89
CA CYS A 325 -4.69 9.25 19.82
C CYS A 325 -5.55 9.91 18.74
N GLY A 326 -4.94 10.60 17.78
CA GLY A 326 -5.66 11.45 16.82
C GLY A 326 -6.78 10.73 16.09
N ALA A 327 -7.95 11.37 16.10
CA ALA A 327 -9.19 10.89 15.49
C ALA A 327 -9.64 9.49 15.96
N LEU A 328 -9.25 9.04 17.16
CA LEU A 328 -9.78 7.79 17.74
C LEU A 328 -11.24 7.92 18.25
N ASP A 329 -11.82 9.10 18.14
CA ASP A 329 -13.22 9.40 18.39
C ASP A 329 -14.15 9.00 17.23
N MET A 330 -13.63 8.53 16.08
CA MET A 330 -14.47 8.26 14.90
C MET A 330 -14.19 6.95 14.18
N VAL A 331 -15.26 6.35 13.65
CA VAL A 331 -15.25 5.27 12.67
C VAL A 331 -15.80 5.81 11.36
N ASN A 332 -15.15 5.51 10.24
CA ASN A 332 -15.53 6.03 8.94
C ASN A 332 -16.47 5.07 8.22
N PHE A 333 -17.54 5.62 7.65
CA PHE A 333 -18.41 4.94 6.68
C PHE A 333 -18.50 5.75 5.39
N GLY A 334 -19.09 5.14 4.36
CA GLY A 334 -19.47 5.86 3.15
C GLY A 334 -20.60 6.87 3.40
N GLY A 335 -21.29 7.27 2.34
CA GLY A 335 -22.49 8.11 2.46
C GLY A 335 -23.51 7.51 3.43
N MET A 336 -24.36 8.35 4.03
CA MET A 336 -25.27 7.99 5.13
C MET A 336 -26.06 6.69 4.90
N GLU A 337 -26.51 6.45 3.67
CA GLU A 337 -27.27 5.25 3.29
C GLU A 337 -26.48 3.93 3.42
N SER A 338 -25.15 4.01 3.29
CA SER A 338 -24.24 2.87 3.42
C SER A 338 -23.93 2.49 4.86
N VAL A 339 -24.31 3.31 5.85
CA VAL A 339 -24.08 3.02 7.27
C VAL A 339 -24.79 1.71 7.64
N PRO A 340 -24.06 0.70 8.18
CA PRO A 340 -24.64 -0.58 8.55
C PRO A 340 -25.83 -0.43 9.51
N ALA A 341 -26.86 -1.26 9.34
CA ALA A 341 -28.10 -1.16 10.13
C ALA A 341 -27.88 -1.11 11.66
N PRO A 342 -26.94 -1.88 12.26
CA PRO A 342 -26.66 -1.78 13.69
C PRO A 342 -26.09 -0.42 14.13
N PHE A 343 -25.55 0.41 13.24
CA PHE A 343 -24.90 1.68 13.58
C PHE A 343 -25.75 2.92 13.29
N ARG A 344 -26.89 2.77 12.60
CA ARG A 344 -27.74 3.91 12.18
C ARG A 344 -28.32 4.75 13.33
N HIS A 345 -28.38 4.18 14.53
CA HIS A 345 -28.89 4.86 15.74
C HIS A 345 -27.77 5.51 16.57
N ARG A 346 -26.51 5.37 16.16
CA ARG A 346 -25.35 5.94 16.85
C ARG A 346 -25.25 7.45 16.59
N ARG A 347 -24.34 8.12 17.29
CA ARG A 347 -24.01 9.54 17.04
C ARG A 347 -23.23 9.64 15.74
N LEU A 348 -23.92 10.04 14.67
CA LEU A 348 -23.39 10.16 13.31
C LEU A 348 -23.18 11.62 12.93
N HIS A 349 -22.09 11.90 12.21
CA HIS A 349 -21.78 13.19 11.62
C HIS A 349 -21.58 13.02 10.11
N VAL A 350 -22.44 13.64 9.31
CA VAL A 350 -22.31 13.63 7.85
C VAL A 350 -21.25 14.66 7.46
N HIS A 351 -20.03 14.19 7.24
CA HIS A 351 -18.90 15.04 6.86
C HIS A 351 -19.08 15.57 5.43
N ASN A 352 -19.47 14.69 4.50
CA ASN A 352 -19.84 15.06 3.13
C ASN A 352 -20.78 13.98 2.53
N PRO A 353 -21.31 14.16 1.30
CA PRO A 353 -22.24 13.18 0.71
C PRO A 353 -21.71 11.75 0.57
N GLN A 354 -20.38 11.56 0.59
CA GLN A 354 -19.70 10.26 0.43
C GLN A 354 -19.12 9.73 1.74
N VAL A 355 -19.11 10.49 2.84
CA VAL A 355 -18.45 10.12 4.10
C VAL A 355 -19.32 10.49 5.30
N THR A 356 -19.57 9.49 6.14
CA THR A 356 -20.26 9.64 7.43
C THR A 356 -19.36 9.13 8.54
N LEU A 357 -19.15 9.95 9.56
CA LEU A 357 -18.37 9.60 10.74
C LEU A 357 -19.31 9.09 11.83
N MET A 358 -18.94 8.02 12.52
CA MET A 358 -19.63 7.52 13.70
C MET A 358 -18.77 7.70 14.94
N ARG A 359 -19.30 8.33 15.98
CA ARG A 359 -18.57 8.47 17.25
C ARG A 359 -18.35 7.11 17.93
N THR A 360 -17.10 6.83 18.27
CA THR A 360 -16.71 5.70 19.13
C THR A 360 -17.21 5.91 20.56
N ASN A 361 -17.73 4.87 21.20
CA ASN A 361 -18.21 4.91 22.59
C ASN A 361 -17.13 4.47 23.58
N VAL A 362 -17.45 4.50 24.87
CA VAL A 362 -16.55 4.11 25.99
C VAL A 362 -16.00 2.69 25.83
N ASP A 363 -16.83 1.71 25.47
CA ASP A 363 -16.40 0.31 25.34
C ASP A 363 -15.51 0.07 24.12
N GLU A 364 -15.82 0.74 23.01
CA GLU A 364 -14.99 0.77 21.80
C GLU A 364 -13.64 1.41 22.09
N ASN A 365 -13.61 2.55 22.80
CA ASN A 365 -12.38 3.22 23.22
C ASN A 365 -11.52 2.37 24.16
N ARG A 366 -12.12 1.63 25.10
CA ARG A 366 -11.40 0.68 25.94
C ARG A 366 -10.74 -0.42 25.10
N ARG A 367 -11.45 -0.95 24.09
CA ARG A 367 -10.89 -1.96 23.17
C ARG A 367 -9.79 -1.39 22.29
N ILE A 368 -9.96 -0.18 21.76
CA ILE A 368 -8.97 0.53 20.95
C ILE A 368 -7.70 0.76 21.77
N GLY A 369 -7.85 1.29 22.99
CA GLY A 369 -6.70 1.56 23.87
C GLY A 369 -5.95 0.31 24.28
N ALA A 370 -6.64 -0.78 24.59
CA ALA A 370 -6.01 -2.08 24.87
C ALA A 370 -5.27 -2.63 23.63
N TRP A 371 -5.85 -2.48 22.44
CA TRP A 371 -5.23 -2.92 21.19
C TRP A 371 -3.94 -2.13 20.88
N ILE A 372 -4.00 -0.80 20.96
CA ILE A 372 -2.84 0.09 20.77
C ILE A 372 -1.77 -0.22 21.81
N GLY A 373 -2.16 -0.27 23.08
CA GLY A 373 -1.23 -0.54 24.18
C GLY A 373 -0.50 -1.87 24.04
N ALA A 374 -1.19 -2.93 23.60
CA ALA A 374 -0.57 -4.23 23.32
C ALA A 374 0.46 -4.16 22.17
N LYS A 375 0.19 -3.40 21.11
CA LYS A 375 1.14 -3.19 20.00
C LYS A 375 2.37 -2.41 20.44
N LEU A 376 2.17 -1.34 21.21
CA LEU A 376 3.27 -0.55 21.78
C LEU A 376 4.09 -1.37 22.78
N ASP A 377 3.47 -2.28 23.54
CA ASP A 377 4.18 -3.18 24.48
C ASP A 377 5.10 -4.18 23.76
N ALA A 378 4.82 -4.50 22.49
CA ALA A 378 5.67 -5.33 21.64
C ALA A 378 6.81 -4.55 20.96
N CYS A 379 6.82 -3.21 21.03
CA CYS A 379 7.87 -2.39 20.43
C CYS A 379 9.06 -2.26 21.38
N GLU A 380 10.26 -2.61 20.89
CA GLU A 380 11.52 -2.57 21.65
C GLU A 380 12.40 -1.34 21.32
N GLY A 381 12.03 -0.58 20.29
CA GLY A 381 12.67 0.68 19.91
C GLY A 381 12.28 1.86 20.82
N PRO A 382 12.82 3.06 20.57
CA PRO A 382 12.38 4.28 21.23
C PRO A 382 10.91 4.58 20.90
N VAL A 383 10.06 4.65 21.91
CA VAL A 383 8.61 4.90 21.81
C VAL A 383 8.21 6.01 22.78
N ARG A 384 7.52 7.02 22.25
CA ARG A 384 6.78 8.02 23.03
C ARG A 384 5.33 8.00 22.56
N PHE A 385 4.40 7.90 23.49
CA PHE A 385 2.97 7.93 23.16
C PHE A 385 2.28 9.02 23.97
N LEU A 386 1.81 10.07 23.30
CA LEU A 386 1.30 11.29 23.92
C LEU A 386 -0.23 11.26 23.94
N LEU A 387 -0.81 11.47 25.11
CA LEU A 387 -2.26 11.48 25.36
C LEU A 387 -2.75 12.93 25.50
N PRO A 388 -3.55 13.45 24.54
CA PRO A 388 -4.10 14.81 24.59
C PRO A 388 -5.35 14.86 25.48
N GLU A 389 -5.22 15.36 26.71
CA GLU A 389 -6.29 15.27 27.73
C GLU A 389 -7.52 16.12 27.44
N LYS A 390 -7.48 17.07 26.50
CA LYS A 390 -8.61 17.95 26.18
C LYS A 390 -9.33 17.61 24.87
N GLY A 391 -8.94 16.52 24.21
CA GLY A 391 -9.61 16.07 23.00
C GLY A 391 -8.68 15.43 21.98
N VAL A 392 -9.18 14.43 21.27
CA VAL A 392 -8.38 13.69 20.26
C VAL A 392 -8.63 14.14 18.82
N SER A 393 -9.52 15.10 18.59
CA SER A 393 -9.82 15.65 17.25
C SER A 393 -10.48 17.02 17.32
N LEU A 394 -10.54 17.75 16.19
CA LEU A 394 -11.36 18.97 16.07
C LEU A 394 -12.86 18.76 16.39
N LEU A 395 -13.38 17.54 16.32
CA LEU A 395 -14.78 17.23 16.66
C LEU A 395 -14.96 16.81 18.13
N ASP A 396 -13.86 16.53 18.83
CA ASP A 396 -13.80 15.97 20.17
C ASP A 396 -13.19 16.96 21.16
N VAL A 397 -13.65 18.22 21.10
CA VAL A 397 -13.31 19.25 22.09
C VAL A 397 -14.60 19.88 22.62
N GLU A 398 -14.54 20.57 23.75
CA GLU A 398 -15.72 21.13 24.41
C GLU A 398 -16.61 21.93 23.44
N GLY A 399 -17.90 21.60 23.39
CA GLY A 399 -18.88 22.22 22.50
C GLY A 399 -18.96 21.63 21.09
N GLN A 400 -18.11 20.66 20.73
CA GLN A 400 -18.13 20.01 19.42
C GLN A 400 -18.96 18.71 19.41
N PRO A 401 -19.43 18.25 18.23
CA PRO A 401 -20.41 17.17 18.15
C PRO A 401 -19.95 15.83 18.74
N PHE A 402 -18.65 15.55 18.72
CA PHE A 402 -18.07 14.29 19.17
C PHE A 402 -17.42 14.39 20.54
N PHE A 403 -17.47 15.54 21.24
CA PHE A 403 -16.96 15.66 22.60
C PHE A 403 -17.54 14.58 23.52
N ASP A 404 -16.65 13.79 24.13
CA ASP A 404 -16.98 12.76 25.12
C ASP A 404 -15.75 12.44 26.02
N PRO A 405 -15.55 13.21 27.09
CA PRO A 405 -14.40 13.02 27.98
C PRO A 405 -14.40 11.67 28.72
N GLU A 406 -15.56 11.00 28.83
CA GLU A 406 -15.64 9.66 29.42
C GLU A 406 -15.04 8.61 28.47
N ALA A 407 -15.34 8.71 27.18
CA ALA A 407 -14.75 7.86 26.15
C ALA A 407 -13.23 8.03 26.07
N ASP A 408 -12.74 9.27 26.13
CA ASP A 408 -11.30 9.55 26.05
C ASP A 408 -10.57 9.08 27.31
N ALA A 409 -11.17 9.27 28.49
CA ALA A 409 -10.63 8.73 29.73
C ALA A 409 -10.52 7.19 29.71
N ALA A 410 -11.51 6.51 29.13
CA ALA A 410 -11.48 5.06 28.98
C ALA A 410 -10.41 4.59 27.98
N LEU A 411 -10.21 5.32 26.89
CA LEU A 411 -9.13 5.09 25.93
C LEU A 411 -7.76 5.19 26.62
N PHE A 412 -7.51 6.31 27.31
CA PHE A 412 -6.23 6.60 27.96
C PHE A 412 -5.91 5.58 29.05
N ALA A 413 -6.89 5.27 29.91
CA ALA A 413 -6.71 4.27 30.96
C ALA A 413 -6.37 2.88 30.40
N ALA A 414 -6.98 2.48 29.27
CA ALA A 414 -6.70 1.19 28.63
C ALA A 414 -5.30 1.12 28.01
N ILE A 415 -4.81 2.22 27.43
CA ILE A 415 -3.43 2.35 26.91
C ILE A 415 -2.44 2.24 28.06
N GLU A 416 -2.61 3.04 29.11
CA GLU A 416 -1.72 3.06 30.29
C GLU A 416 -1.67 1.70 30.99
N ALA A 417 -2.81 1.00 31.10
CA ALA A 417 -2.87 -0.34 31.71
C ALA A 417 -2.15 -1.42 30.89
N SER A 418 -2.02 -1.21 29.57
CA SER A 418 -1.48 -2.21 28.64
C SER A 418 0.01 -2.01 28.36
N VAL A 419 0.51 -0.77 28.39
CA VAL A 419 1.92 -0.45 28.11
C VAL A 419 2.77 -0.54 29.37
N LYS A 420 3.78 -1.42 29.37
CA LYS A 420 4.79 -1.42 30.45
C LYS A 420 5.84 -0.33 30.19
N PRO A 421 6.02 0.67 31.08
CA PRO A 421 7.02 1.70 30.88
C PRO A 421 8.44 1.14 30.92
N THR A 422 9.32 1.67 30.09
CA THR A 422 10.78 1.45 30.12
C THR A 422 11.50 2.76 29.85
N ASP A 423 12.82 2.78 29.97
CA ASP A 423 13.61 3.98 29.60
C ASP A 423 13.39 4.40 28.15
N ARG A 424 13.07 3.44 27.28
CA ARG A 424 12.83 3.63 25.85
C ARG A 424 11.37 3.82 25.50
N ARG A 425 10.42 3.41 26.35
CA ARG A 425 8.98 3.44 26.07
C ARG A 425 8.20 4.15 27.15
N ARG A 426 7.56 5.26 26.80
CA ARG A 426 6.79 6.09 27.75
C ARG A 426 5.43 6.46 27.17
N VAL A 427 4.41 6.42 28.02
CA VAL A 427 3.10 7.06 27.79
C VAL A 427 3.09 8.37 28.57
N ILE A 428 2.71 9.47 27.92
CA ILE A 428 2.85 10.83 28.44
C ILE A 428 1.51 11.54 28.30
N ARG A 429 0.93 11.97 29.43
CA ARG A 429 -0.30 12.78 29.44
C ARG A 429 0.05 14.26 29.29
N LEU A 430 -0.70 14.97 28.47
CA LEU A 430 -0.51 16.40 28.22
C LEU A 430 -1.85 17.14 28.36
N PRO A 431 -1.90 18.27 29.10
CA PRO A 431 -3.14 18.98 29.41
C PRO A 431 -3.61 19.87 28.24
N PHE A 432 -3.59 19.33 27.03
CA PHE A 432 -3.84 20.00 25.75
C PHE A 432 -4.80 19.16 24.89
N ALA A 433 -5.49 19.81 23.96
CA ALA A 433 -6.14 19.12 22.86
C ALA A 433 -5.08 18.76 21.82
N ILE A 434 -5.34 17.76 20.97
CA ILE A 434 -4.34 17.30 20.01
C ILE A 434 -3.87 18.42 19.05
N ASP A 435 -4.76 19.33 18.69
CA ASP A 435 -4.51 20.43 17.76
C ASP A 435 -4.06 21.73 18.45
N ASP A 436 -3.85 21.72 19.77
CA ASP A 436 -3.23 22.86 20.46
C ASP A 436 -1.75 22.97 20.03
N PRO A 437 -1.23 24.19 19.76
CA PRO A 437 0.17 24.39 19.39
C PRO A 437 1.16 23.81 20.41
N GLU A 438 0.83 23.84 21.70
CA GLU A 438 1.62 23.29 22.78
C GLU A 438 1.73 21.76 22.71
N PHE A 439 0.69 21.07 22.21
CA PHE A 439 0.74 19.63 21.98
C PHE A 439 1.71 19.31 20.83
N ALA A 440 1.62 20.04 19.71
CA ALA A 440 2.54 19.89 18.59
C ALA A 440 4.01 20.17 19.00
N ALA A 441 4.24 21.19 19.82
CA ALA A 441 5.57 21.47 20.37
C ALA A 441 6.10 20.30 21.22
N ALA A 442 5.26 19.72 22.09
CA ALA A 442 5.63 18.56 22.89
C ALA A 442 5.93 17.32 22.03
N VAL A 443 5.19 17.10 20.94
CA VAL A 443 5.48 16.04 19.96
C VAL A 443 6.88 16.23 19.36
N VAL A 444 7.21 17.45 18.93
CA VAL A 444 8.53 17.77 18.35
C VAL A 444 9.65 17.56 19.37
N ASP A 445 9.46 17.98 20.62
CA ASP A 445 10.45 17.79 21.68
C ASP A 445 10.69 16.30 21.96
N GLN A 446 9.61 15.51 22.05
CA GLN A 446 9.70 14.07 22.22
C GLN A 446 10.33 13.37 21.00
N PHE A 447 10.05 13.86 19.80
CA PHE A 447 10.65 13.35 18.56
C PHE A 447 12.16 13.59 18.52
N ARG A 448 12.61 14.81 18.85
CA ARG A 448 14.04 15.13 18.98
C ARG A 448 14.71 14.26 20.04
N GLU A 449 14.09 14.07 21.21
CA GLU A 449 14.65 13.21 22.28
C GLU A 449 14.93 11.77 21.79
N VAL A 450 14.07 11.21 20.93
CA VAL A 450 14.21 9.83 20.46
C VAL A 450 15.04 9.67 19.18
N THR A 451 15.32 10.75 18.46
CA THR A 451 16.08 10.73 17.20
C THR A 451 17.51 11.26 17.35
N GLY A 452 17.83 12.00 18.43
CA GLY A 452 19.17 12.52 18.72
C GLY A 452 19.30 13.99 18.32
#